data_AF-A0AAV1W604-F1
#
_entry.id   AF-A0AAV1W604-F1
#
_cell.length_a   1.000
_cell.length_b   1.000
_cell.length_c   1.000
_cell.angle_alpha   90.00
_cell.angle_beta   90.00
_cell.angle_gamma   90.00
#
_symmetry.space_group_name_H-M   'P 1'
#
loop_
_entity.id
_entity.type
_entity.pdbx_description
1 polymer ?
#
loop_
_entity_poly.entity_id
_entity_poly.type
_entity_poly.pdbx_seq_one_letter_code
_entity_poly.pdbx_strand_id
1 'polypeptide(L)'
;MLVMDIFNGNTNPPWKLLRKWNHCKHLLSSMTWVVSHVYREGNTCADKLANFGLSINTTRWWNHAPSFILNDVIRNRLNLPNYRFVS
;
A
#
# COMPACT_ATOMS: atom_id res chain seq x y z
N MET A 1 12.42 -1.77 -10.07
CA MET A 1 11.24 -2.41 -9.44
C MET A 1 10.05 -1.97 -10.26
N LEU A 2 9.33 -2.88 -10.93
CA LEU A 2 8.41 -2.55 -12.04
C LEU A 2 7.49 -1.36 -11.78
N VAL A 3 6.85 -1.29 -10.61
CA VAL A 3 5.95 -0.18 -10.27
C VAL A 3 6.69 1.16 -10.24
N MET A 4 7.87 1.20 -9.62
CA MET A 4 8.70 2.41 -9.56
C MET A 4 9.21 2.82 -10.95
N ASP A 5 9.56 1.85 -11.79
CA ASP A 5 9.97 2.10 -13.17
C ASP A 5 8.82 2.68 -14.01
N ILE A 6 7.58 2.29 -13.73
CA ILE A 6 6.39 2.89 -14.36
C ILE A 6 6.17 4.34 -13.87
N PHE A 7 6.31 4.60 -12.56
CA PHE A 7 6.19 5.95 -12.00
C PHE A 7 7.28 6.91 -12.49
N ASN A 8 8.49 6.40 -12.72
CA ASN A 8 9.61 7.18 -13.25
C ASN A 8 9.54 7.38 -14.77
N GLY A 9 8.56 6.77 -15.46
CA GLY A 9 8.44 6.85 -16.92
C GLY A 9 9.43 5.97 -17.69
N ASN A 10 10.18 5.09 -17.00
CA ASN A 10 11.14 4.17 -17.62
C ASN A 10 10.44 3.01 -18.34
N THR A 11 9.22 2.66 -17.93
CA THR A 11 8.43 1.58 -18.52
C THR A 11 6.95 1.93 -18.57
N ASN A 12 6.23 1.38 -19.55
CA ASN A 12 4.79 1.57 -19.65
C ASN A 12 4.03 0.58 -18.74
N PRO A 13 2.91 0.99 -18.15
CA PRO A 13 2.06 0.07 -17.40
C PRO A 13 1.49 -1.01 -18.34
N PRO A 14 1.27 -2.24 -17.86
CA PRO A 14 0.57 -3.26 -18.63
C PRO A 14 -0.79 -2.74 -19.12
N TRP A 15 -1.16 -3.04 -20.36
CA TRP A 15 -2.36 -2.50 -21.00
C TRP A 15 -3.64 -2.75 -20.18
N LYS A 16 -3.75 -3.91 -19.52
CA LYS A 16 -4.88 -4.25 -18.63
C LYS A 16 -5.04 -3.29 -17.44
N LEU A 17 -3.96 -2.62 -17.04
CA LEU A 17 -3.91 -1.68 -15.92
C LEU A 17 -3.93 -0.21 -16.38
N LEU A 18 -3.83 0.07 -17.68
CA LEU A 18 -3.68 1.44 -18.20
C LEU A 18 -4.81 2.37 -17.76
N ARG A 19 -6.06 1.89 -17.72
CA ARG A 19 -7.21 2.69 -17.22
C ARG A 19 -7.03 3.08 -15.76
N LYS A 20 -6.68 2.12 -14.90
CA LYS A 20 -6.44 2.35 -13.47
C LYS A 20 -5.25 3.29 -13.27
N TRP A 21 -4.19 3.09 -14.05
CA TRP A 21 -3.00 3.94 -14.04
C TRP A 21 -3.32 5.41 -14.36
N ASN A 22 -4.06 5.67 -15.45
CA ASN A 22 -4.43 7.03 -15.83
C ASN A 22 -5.29 7.70 -14.76
N HIS A 23 -6.22 6.96 -14.15
CA HIS A 23 -7.00 7.47 -13.04
C HIS A 23 -6.12 7.80 -11.82
N CYS A 24 -5.18 6.94 -11.45
CA CYS A 24 -4.21 7.22 -10.38
C CYS A 24 -3.38 8.46 -10.69
N LYS A 25 -2.85 8.62 -11.92
CA LYS A 25 -2.09 9.83 -12.30
C LYS A 25 -2.93 11.10 -12.21
N HIS A 26 -4.21 11.04 -12.59
CA HIS A 26 -5.12 12.17 -12.46
C HIS A 26 -5.37 12.55 -11.00
N LEU A 27 -5.54 11.57 -10.11
CA LEU A 27 -5.67 11.85 -8.67
C LEU A 27 -4.38 12.43 -8.08
N LEU A 28 -3.22 11.96 -8.54
CA LEU A 28 -1.92 12.43 -8.09
C LEU A 28 -1.53 13.80 -8.66
N SER A 29 -2.12 14.25 -9.77
CA SER A 29 -1.72 15.52 -10.40
C SER A 29 -2.04 16.75 -9.56
N SER A 30 -2.93 16.63 -8.58
CA SER A 30 -3.25 17.69 -7.61
C SER A 30 -2.49 17.57 -6.29
N MET A 31 -1.55 16.61 -6.17
CA MET A 31 -0.84 16.31 -4.92
C MET A 31 0.67 16.41 -5.11
N THR A 32 1.38 16.77 -4.04
CA THR A 32 2.83 16.52 -3.95
C THR A 32 3.04 15.10 -3.43
N TRP A 33 3.77 14.27 -4.16
CA TRP A 33 3.93 12.85 -3.83
C TRP A 33 5.35 12.34 -4.06
N VAL A 34 5.72 11.27 -3.34
CA VAL A 34 6.95 10.51 -3.51
C VAL A 34 6.59 9.03 -3.53
N VAL A 35 7.17 8.28 -4.47
CA VAL A 35 7.05 6.82 -4.53
C VAL A 35 8.38 6.19 -4.15
N SER A 36 8.34 5.23 -3.25
CA SER A 36 9.50 4.45 -2.82
C SER A 36 9.13 2.98 -2.68
N HIS A 37 10.14 2.12 -2.75
CA HIS A 37 9.98 0.71 -2.43
C HIS A 37 10.06 0.52 -0.91
N VAL A 38 9.10 -0.21 -0.35
CA VAL A 38 9.10 -0.62 1.06
C VAL A 38 9.12 -2.15 1.13
N TYR A 39 9.90 -2.70 2.07
CA TYR A 39 9.91 -4.13 2.35
C TYR A 39 8.51 -4.61 2.77
N ARG A 40 8.18 -5.85 2.43
CA ARG A 40 6.87 -6.44 2.72
C ARG A 40 6.53 -6.37 4.22
N GLU A 41 7.51 -6.61 5.08
CA GLU A 41 7.38 -6.55 6.53
C GLU A 41 6.98 -5.15 7.03
N GLY A 42 7.42 -4.10 6.32
CA GLY A 42 7.05 -2.71 6.58
C GLY A 42 5.65 -2.33 6.09
N ASN A 43 5.00 -3.16 5.27
CA ASN A 43 3.69 -2.88 4.68
C ASN A 43 2.53 -3.67 5.34
N THR A 44 2.77 -4.26 6.51
CA THR A 44 1.84 -5.23 7.13
C THR A 44 0.44 -4.65 7.40
N CYS A 45 0.32 -3.38 7.80
CA CYS A 45 -0.97 -2.74 8.02
C CYS A 45 -1.83 -2.70 6.74
N ALA A 46 -1.23 -2.30 5.62
CA ALA A 46 -1.91 -2.21 4.33
C ALA A 46 -2.33 -3.61 3.84
N ASP A 47 -1.47 -4.61 3.99
CA ASP A 47 -1.79 -6.01 3.65
C ASP A 47 -2.98 -6.52 4.47
N LYS A 48 -3.01 -6.28 5.78
CA LYS A 48 -4.15 -6.66 6.65
C LYS A 48 -5.44 -5.95 6.25
N LEU A 49 -5.38 -4.66 5.92
CA LEU A 49 -6.54 -3.91 5.44
C LEU A 49 -7.06 -4.44 4.11
N ALA A 50 -6.17 -4.75 3.16
CA ALA A 50 -6.56 -5.33 1.88
C ALA A 50 -7.22 -6.71 2.05
N ASN A 51 -6.66 -7.57 2.90
CA ASN A 51 -7.24 -8.88 3.22
C ASN A 51 -8.60 -8.74 3.92
N PHE A 52 -8.75 -7.79 4.84
CA PHE A 52 -10.05 -7.49 5.44
C PHE A 52 -11.06 -7.03 4.38
N GLY A 53 -10.64 -6.22 3.41
CA GLY A 53 -11.46 -5.77 2.29
C GLY A 53 -12.02 -6.92 1.44
N LEU A 54 -11.29 -8.04 1.31
CA LEU A 54 -11.78 -9.24 0.62
C LEU A 54 -12.88 -9.97 1.40
N SER A 55 -12.94 -9.79 2.72
CA SER A 55 -13.91 -10.47 3.59
C SER A 55 -15.24 -9.74 3.73
N ILE A 56 -15.36 -8.53 3.18
CA ILE A 56 -16.54 -7.67 3.31
C ILE A 56 -17.12 -7.33 1.93
N ASN A 57 -18.45 -7.30 1.82
CA ASN A 57 -19.13 -6.87 0.59
C ASN A 57 -19.52 -5.39 0.62
N THR A 58 -19.09 -4.65 1.64
CA THR A 58 -19.44 -3.25 1.86
C THR A 58 -18.20 -2.39 2.08
N THR A 59 -18.31 -1.10 1.78
CA THR A 59 -17.24 -0.14 2.09
C THR A 59 -17.29 0.20 3.57
N ARG A 60 -16.14 0.20 4.25
CA ARG A 60 -16.01 0.64 5.64
C ARG A 60 -15.00 1.78 5.75
N TRP A 61 -15.32 2.69 6.66
CA TRP A 61 -14.46 3.82 7.04
C TRP A 61 -14.28 3.81 8.55
N TRP A 62 -13.10 4.21 9.01
CA TRP A 62 -12.79 4.28 10.42
C TRP A 62 -12.14 5.62 10.76
N ASN A 63 -12.57 6.23 11.87
CA ASN A 63 -11.92 7.44 12.41
C ASN A 63 -10.63 7.10 13.18
N HIS A 64 -10.46 5.84 13.57
CA HIS A 64 -9.31 5.32 14.30
C HIS A 64 -8.83 4.00 13.70
N ALA A 65 -7.58 3.62 13.98
CA ALA A 65 -7.05 2.33 13.52
C ALA A 65 -7.91 1.17 14.05
N PRO A 66 -8.44 0.29 13.19
CA PRO A 66 -9.22 -0.85 13.65
C PRO A 66 -8.36 -1.82 14.47
N SER A 67 -8.99 -2.52 15.42
CA SER A 67 -8.30 -3.36 16.42
C SER A 67 -7.36 -4.41 15.80
N PHE A 68 -7.72 -4.96 14.64
CA PHE A 68 -6.96 -6.02 13.97
C PHE A 68 -5.63 -5.55 13.35
N ILE A 69 -5.39 -4.24 13.20
CA ILE A 69 -4.09 -3.67 12.78
C ILE A 69 -3.38 -2.90 13.88
N LEU A 70 -4.00 -2.73 15.05
CA LEU A 70 -3.51 -1.82 16.09
C LEU A 70 -2.09 -2.19 16.56
N ASN A 71 -1.82 -3.49 16.71
CA ASN A 71 -0.50 -3.98 17.08
C ASN A 71 0.57 -3.60 16.05
N ASP A 72 0.28 -3.73 14.75
CA ASP A 72 1.23 -3.38 13.69
C ASP A 72 1.45 -1.86 13.62
N VAL A 73 0.38 -1.08 13.83
CA VAL A 73 0.47 0.39 13.91
C VAL A 73 1.37 0.82 15.06
N ILE A 74 1.21 0.23 16.26
CA ILE A 74 2.04 0.55 17.42
C ILE A 74 3.50 0.17 17.16
N ARG A 75 3.75 -1.04 16.62
CA ARG A 75 5.11 -1.48 16.29
C ARG A 75 5.78 -0.58 15.28
N ASN A 76 5.05 -0.17 14.23
CA ASN A 76 5.54 0.76 13.22
C ASN A 76 5.86 2.14 13.82
N ARG A 77 4.99 2.66 14.70
CA ARG A 77 5.23 3.94 15.40
C ARG A 77 6.46 3.91 16.30
N LEU A 78 6.76 2.76 16.89
CA LEU A 78 7.93 2.54 17.74
C LEU A 78 9.19 2.18 16.95
N ASN A 79 9.13 2.15 15.61
CA ASN A 79 10.22 1.69 14.73
C ASN A 79 10.78 0.31 15.13
N LEU A 80 9.91 -0.57 15.64
CA LEU A 80 10.33 -1.90 16.03
C LEU A 80 10.64 -2.74 14.79
N PRO A 81 11.71 -3.55 14.82
CA PRO A 81 12.07 -4.37 13.68
C PRO A 81 11.04 -5.48 13.47
N ASN A 82 10.70 -5.73 12.20
CA ASN A 82 9.88 -6.86 11.78
C ASN A 82 10.79 -7.86 11.06
N TYR A 83 11.21 -8.90 11.78
CA TYR A 83 12.05 -9.96 11.24
C TYR A 83 11.17 -11.10 10.73
N ARG A 84 11.47 -11.59 9.53
CA ARG A 84 10.95 -12.86 9.03
C ARG A 84 12.09 -13.88 9.06
N PHE A 85 12.04 -14.79 10.01
CA PHE A 85 12.94 -15.94 10.00
C PHE A 85 12.46 -16.88 8.90
N VAL A 86 13.29 -17.06 7.88
CA VAL A 86 13.04 -18.05 6.82
C VAL A 86 13.79 -19.30 7.24
N SER A 87 13.04 -20.34 7.61
CA SER A 87 13.56 -21.71 7.77
C SER A 87 13.65 -22.41 6.43
#